data_AF-A0A917BUF8-F1
#
_entry.id   AF-A0A917BUF8-F1
#
_cell.length_a   1.000
_cell.length_b   1.000
_cell.length_c   1.000
_cell.angle_alpha   90.00
_cell.angle_beta   90.00
_cell.angle_gamma   90.00
#
_symmetry.space_group_name_H-M   'P 1'
#
loop_
_entity.id
_entity.type
_entity.pdbx_description
1 polymer ?
#
loop_
_entity_poly.entity_id
_entity_poly.type
_entity_poly.pdbx_seq_one_letter_code
_entity_poly.pdbx_strand_id
1 'polypeptide(L)'
;MRMGIIAATILLSTFGAVRAEVAFQSAPQAISAARDAIKLHYITRNIYYPVVCPHLTEGNDTFVKCHDGSGIGGLFLIQVHGSTPTIYIVNGKAKTHLRGYTKLLSADQKPIAVEPWNGQAIDIPKINAQMRP
;
A
#
# COMPACT_ATOMS: atom_id res chain seq x y z
N MET A 1 63.58 20.77 27.71
CA MET A 1 63.14 19.83 26.65
C MET A 1 61.79 19.26 27.04
N ARG A 2 60.80 19.43 26.14
CA ARG A 2 59.58 18.63 25.85
C ARG A 2 58.96 17.76 26.96
N MET A 3 57.69 18.04 27.33
CA MET A 3 56.44 17.33 26.92
C MET A 3 56.24 15.99 27.67
N GLY A 4 55.05 15.61 28.15
CA GLY A 4 53.72 16.14 27.88
C GLY A 4 52.66 15.56 28.81
N ILE A 5 51.55 16.29 28.89
CA ILE A 5 50.32 15.97 29.60
C ILE A 5 49.57 14.93 28.75
N ILE A 6 49.25 13.77 29.32
CA ILE A 6 48.36 12.79 28.70
C ILE A 6 46.92 13.24 29.00
N ALA A 7 46.29 13.91 28.06
CA ALA A 7 44.86 14.22 28.10
C ALA A 7 44.07 12.97 27.68
N ALA A 8 43.28 12.43 28.61
CA ALA A 8 42.32 11.38 28.34
C ALA A 8 41.08 11.98 27.67
N THR A 9 41.00 11.84 26.34
CA THR A 9 39.84 12.26 25.56
C THR A 9 38.71 11.24 25.77
N ILE A 10 37.75 11.57 26.64
CA ILE A 10 36.50 10.81 26.77
C ILE A 10 35.64 11.15 25.55
N LEU A 11 35.58 10.22 24.59
CA LEU A 11 34.62 10.24 23.49
C LEU A 11 33.21 10.06 24.07
N LEU A 12 32.48 11.17 24.21
CA LEU A 12 31.03 11.16 24.45
C LEU A 12 30.35 10.54 23.21
N SER A 13 29.98 9.27 23.30
CA SER A 13 29.08 8.64 22.34
C SER A 13 27.68 9.23 22.51
N THR A 14 27.32 10.18 21.65
CA THR A 14 25.94 10.64 21.52
C THR A 14 25.12 9.54 20.86
N PHE A 15 24.43 8.74 21.67
CA PHE A 15 23.35 7.89 21.17
C PHE A 15 22.25 8.80 20.64
N GLY A 16 22.20 8.95 19.32
CA GLY A 16 21.13 9.63 18.61
C GLY A 16 19.80 8.94 18.92
N ALA A 17 18.92 9.63 19.64
CA ALA A 17 17.52 9.28 19.69
C ALA A 17 16.92 9.58 18.32
N VAL A 18 16.91 8.58 17.43
CA VAL A 18 16.09 8.62 16.22
C VAL A 18 14.63 8.56 16.68
N ARG A 19 14.04 9.73 16.90
CA ARG A 19 12.59 9.86 16.99
C ARG A 19 12.04 9.49 15.61
N ALA A 20 11.52 8.28 15.49
CA ALA A 20 10.65 7.94 14.38
C ALA A 20 9.39 8.81 14.52
N GLU A 21 9.34 9.94 13.81
CA GLU A 21 8.13 10.71 13.63
C GLU A 21 7.16 9.86 12.82
N VAL A 22 6.26 9.17 13.53
CA VAL A 22 5.12 8.53 12.90
C VAL A 22 4.17 9.64 12.49
N ALA A 23 4.42 10.22 11.31
CA ALA A 23 3.51 11.16 10.69
C ALA A 23 2.16 10.45 10.52
N PHE A 24 1.15 10.93 11.25
CA PHE A 24 -0.21 10.42 11.16
C PHE A 24 -0.77 10.75 9.77
N GLN A 25 -0.93 9.73 8.93
CA GLN A 25 -1.56 9.90 7.62
C GLN A 25 -3.07 10.02 7.79
N SER A 26 -3.67 10.97 7.07
CA SER A 26 -5.13 11.06 6.99
C SER A 26 -5.69 9.87 6.21
N ALA A 27 -6.96 9.50 6.45
CA ALA A 27 -7.59 8.39 5.74
C ALA A 27 -7.53 8.54 4.19
N PRO A 28 -7.75 9.73 3.59
CA PRO A 28 -7.57 9.91 2.14
C PRO A 28 -6.13 9.64 1.66
N GLN A 29 -5.12 10.03 2.44
CA GLN A 29 -3.72 9.77 2.10
C GLN A 29 -3.40 8.27 2.19
N ALA A 30 -3.90 7.58 3.22
CA ALA A 30 -3.76 6.14 3.38
C ALA A 30 -4.41 5.37 2.21
N ILE A 31 -5.60 5.78 1.77
CA ILE A 31 -6.28 5.21 0.60
C ILE A 31 -5.44 5.41 -0.67
N SER A 32 -4.94 6.62 -0.91
CA SER A 32 -4.08 6.89 -2.07
C SER A 32 -2.84 6.02 -2.06
N ALA A 33 -2.14 5.94 -0.92
CA ALA A 33 -0.94 5.12 -0.78
C ALA A 33 -1.20 3.64 -1.08
N ALA A 34 -2.33 3.09 -0.63
CA ALA A 34 -2.73 1.72 -0.93
C ALA A 34 -3.06 1.49 -2.41
N ARG A 35 -3.81 2.40 -3.04
CA ARG A 35 -4.09 2.35 -4.49
C ARG A 35 -2.80 2.40 -5.31
N ASP A 36 -1.89 3.28 -4.93
CA ASP A 36 -0.61 3.46 -5.62
C ASP A 36 0.29 2.24 -5.43
N ALA A 37 0.28 1.61 -4.25
CA ALA A 37 0.97 0.33 -4.00
C ALA A 37 0.45 -0.80 -4.89
N ILE A 38 -0.88 -0.91 -5.07
CA ILE A 38 -1.49 -1.88 -6.00
C ILE A 38 -1.00 -1.60 -7.42
N LYS A 39 -1.12 -0.35 -7.89
CA LYS A 39 -0.71 0.02 -9.25
C LYS A 39 0.78 -0.23 -9.48
N LEU A 40 1.63 0.15 -8.53
CA LEU A 40 3.07 -0.07 -8.59
C LEU A 40 3.40 -1.55 -8.65
N HIS A 41 2.75 -2.40 -7.85
CA HIS A 41 2.93 -3.85 -7.93
C HIS A 41 2.64 -4.38 -9.33
N TYR A 42 1.54 -3.96 -9.96
CA TYR A 42 1.19 -4.38 -11.31
C TYR A 42 2.24 -3.96 -12.35
N ILE A 43 2.77 -2.74 -12.23
CA ILE A 43 3.83 -2.22 -13.10
C ILE A 43 5.14 -3.00 -12.87
N THR A 44 5.63 -3.07 -11.63
CA THR A 44 6.91 -3.69 -11.29
C THR A 44 6.94 -5.19 -11.59
N ARG A 45 5.79 -5.87 -11.52
CA ARG A 45 5.66 -7.30 -11.82
C ARG A 45 5.29 -7.56 -13.28
N ASN A 46 5.21 -6.54 -14.14
CA ASN A 46 4.82 -6.64 -15.55
C ASN A 46 3.52 -7.44 -15.75
N ILE A 47 2.53 -7.24 -14.88
CA ILE A 47 1.25 -7.98 -14.96
C ILE A 47 0.41 -7.45 -16.12
N TYR A 48 0.36 -6.13 -16.29
CA TYR A 48 -0.33 -5.46 -17.38
C TYR A 48 0.52 -4.35 -17.98
N TYR A 49 0.31 -4.07 -19.26
CA TYR A 49 0.88 -2.93 -19.97
C TYR A 49 -0.07 -2.51 -21.11
N PRO A 50 -0.76 -1.36 -21.00
CA PRO A 50 -0.73 -0.37 -19.91
C PRO A 50 -1.40 -0.87 -18.63
N VAL A 51 -1.15 -0.18 -17.49
CA VAL A 51 -1.86 -0.44 -16.22
C VAL A 51 -2.89 0.66 -15.96
N VAL A 52 -4.16 0.28 -15.95
CA VAL A 52 -5.29 1.16 -15.66
C VAL A 52 -5.93 0.69 -14.34
N CYS A 53 -6.02 1.57 -13.35
CA CYS A 53 -6.58 1.27 -12.02
C CYS A 53 -7.63 2.30 -11.59
N PRO A 54 -8.84 2.31 -12.18
CA PRO A 54 -9.97 3.07 -11.65
C PRO A 54 -10.29 2.68 -10.21
N HIS A 55 -10.91 3.62 -9.50
CA HIS A 55 -11.39 3.40 -8.14
C HIS A 55 -12.78 4.00 -7.96
N LEU A 56 -13.52 3.44 -7.01
CA LEU A 56 -14.86 3.86 -6.61
C LEU A 56 -14.93 3.87 -5.09
N THR A 57 -15.39 4.96 -4.51
CA THR A 57 -15.64 5.04 -3.06
C THR A 57 -17.14 5.00 -2.81
N GLU A 58 -17.59 3.99 -2.05
CA GLU A 58 -18.98 3.86 -1.57
C GLU A 58 -18.95 3.82 -0.04
N GLY A 59 -19.39 4.90 0.62
CA GLY A 59 -19.31 5.01 2.09
C GLY A 59 -17.85 5.04 2.58
N ASN A 60 -17.49 4.10 3.45
CA ASN A 60 -16.12 3.97 3.99
C ASN A 60 -15.23 3.03 3.16
N ASP A 61 -15.80 2.39 2.14
CA ASP A 61 -15.12 1.39 1.34
C ASP A 61 -14.60 2.02 0.05
N THR A 62 -13.32 1.79 -0.26
CA THR A 62 -12.75 2.19 -1.55
C THR A 62 -12.37 0.97 -2.36
N PHE A 63 -13.04 0.76 -3.48
CA PHE A 63 -12.75 -0.29 -4.43
C PHE A 63 -11.75 0.18 -5.47
N VAL A 64 -10.81 -0.69 -5.84
CA VAL A 64 -9.83 -0.44 -6.90
C VAL A 64 -9.86 -1.61 -7.87
N LYS A 65 -10.01 -1.34 -9.16
CA LYS A 65 -9.96 -2.37 -10.20
C LYS A 65 -8.78 -2.10 -11.13
N CYS A 66 -7.77 -2.96 -11.10
CA CYS A 66 -6.63 -2.86 -12.02
C CYS A 66 -6.78 -3.81 -13.22
N HIS A 67 -6.66 -3.27 -14.44
CA HIS A 67 -6.80 -3.97 -15.72
C HIS A 67 -5.86 -3.37 -16.80
N ASP A 68 -5.79 -4.01 -17.96
CA ASP A 68 -4.98 -3.65 -19.14
C ASP A 68 -5.75 -2.83 -20.21
N GLY A 69 -6.87 -2.22 -19.80
CA GLY A 69 -7.81 -1.59 -20.73
C GLY A 69 -8.97 -2.49 -21.20
N SER A 70 -8.89 -3.81 -21.01
CA SER A 70 -10.01 -4.72 -21.36
C SER A 70 -11.25 -4.62 -20.45
N GLY A 71 -11.11 -3.94 -19.30
CA GLY A 71 -12.14 -3.85 -18.27
C GLY A 71 -12.23 -5.08 -17.36
N ILE A 72 -11.54 -6.19 -17.69
CA ILE A 72 -11.41 -7.39 -16.86
C ILE A 72 -10.11 -7.26 -16.04
N GLY A 73 -10.21 -7.39 -14.71
CA GLY A 73 -9.09 -7.06 -13.85
C GLY A 73 -9.16 -7.63 -12.43
N GLY A 74 -8.10 -7.39 -11.68
CA GLY A 74 -8.09 -7.64 -10.25
C GLY A 74 -8.90 -6.58 -9.52
N LEU A 75 -9.86 -7.02 -8.71
CA LEU A 75 -10.68 -6.16 -7.86
C LEU A 75 -10.17 -6.24 -6.42
N PHE A 76 -9.96 -5.07 -5.83
CA PHE A 76 -9.49 -4.88 -4.47
C PHE A 76 -10.45 -3.99 -3.71
N LEU A 77 -10.52 -4.19 -2.39
CA LEU A 77 -11.13 -3.26 -1.46
C LEU A 77 -10.02 -2.69 -0.58
N ILE A 78 -10.07 -1.40 -0.30
CA ILE A 78 -9.21 -0.70 0.65
C ILE A 78 -10.10 -0.24 1.80
N GLN A 79 -9.74 -0.67 3.00
CA GLN A 79 -10.31 -0.13 4.24
C GLN A 79 -9.19 0.50 5.06
N VAL A 80 -9.51 1.58 5.76
CA VAL A 80 -8.57 2.29 6.63
C VAL A 80 -9.04 2.17 8.08
N HIS A 81 -8.17 1.64 8.93
CA HIS A 81 -8.36 1.64 10.38
C HIS A 81 -7.40 2.66 10.99
N GLY A 82 -7.92 3.81 11.40
CA GLY A 82 -7.11 4.95 11.82
C GLY A 82 -6.32 5.54 10.64
N SER A 83 -5.00 5.35 10.63
CA SER A 83 -4.10 5.77 9.55
C SER A 83 -3.54 4.60 8.73
N THR A 84 -3.95 3.37 9.04
CA THR A 84 -3.38 2.15 8.43
C THR A 84 -4.35 1.59 7.39
N PRO A 85 -3.98 1.60 6.09
CA PRO A 85 -4.78 0.96 5.06
C PRO A 85 -4.51 -0.55 5.02
N THR A 86 -5.56 -1.31 4.73
CA THR A 86 -5.50 -2.75 4.42
C THR A 86 -6.12 -3.00 3.06
N ILE A 87 -5.44 -3.79 2.23
CA ILE A 87 -5.89 -4.16 0.88
C ILE A 87 -6.50 -5.56 0.93
N TYR A 88 -7.79 -5.67 0.65
CA TYR A 88 -8.49 -6.95 0.57
C TYR A 88 -8.62 -7.44 -0.87
N ILE A 89 -8.34 -8.73 -1.07
CA ILE A 89 -8.44 -9.41 -2.37
C ILE A 89 -9.87 -9.86 -2.61
N VAL A 90 -10.63 -9.12 -3.43
CA VAL A 90 -12.08 -9.34 -3.60
C VAL A 90 -12.41 -10.42 -4.64
N ASN A 91 -11.66 -10.51 -5.74
CA ASN A 91 -11.98 -11.43 -6.83
C ASN A 91 -10.83 -12.41 -7.18
N GLY A 92 -11.16 -13.41 -8.02
CA GLY A 92 -10.21 -14.43 -8.43
C GLY A 92 -9.00 -13.90 -9.22
N LYS A 93 -9.17 -12.84 -10.02
CA LYS A 93 -8.06 -12.21 -10.74
C LYS A 93 -7.07 -11.54 -9.79
N ALA A 94 -7.57 -10.77 -8.82
CA ALA A 94 -6.75 -10.18 -7.77
C ALA A 94 -5.99 -11.26 -6.99
N LYS A 95 -6.66 -12.38 -6.67
CA LYS A 95 -6.03 -13.53 -5.99
C LYS A 95 -4.89 -14.14 -6.80
N THR A 96 -5.06 -14.27 -8.12
CA THR A 96 -3.99 -14.77 -9.00
C THR A 96 -2.80 -13.81 -9.05
N HIS A 97 -3.06 -12.50 -9.14
CA HIS A 97 -2.01 -11.48 -9.26
C HIS A 97 -1.23 -11.21 -7.95
N LEU A 98 -1.86 -11.45 -6.80
CA LEU A 98 -1.26 -11.31 -5.47
C LEU A 98 -1.00 -12.66 -4.78
N ARG A 99 -0.92 -13.77 -5.52
CA ARG A 99 -0.71 -15.08 -4.94
C ARG A 99 0.60 -15.12 -4.13
N GLY A 100 0.49 -15.36 -2.83
CA GLY A 100 1.62 -15.43 -1.91
C GLY A 100 2.09 -14.09 -1.35
N TYR A 101 1.45 -12.98 -1.71
CA TYR A 101 1.74 -11.66 -1.16
C TYR A 101 0.86 -11.37 0.05
N THR A 102 1.49 -11.06 1.18
CA THR A 102 0.82 -10.58 2.40
C THR A 102 0.99 -9.07 2.61
N LYS A 103 1.86 -8.43 1.81
CA LYS A 103 2.16 -7.00 1.86
C LYS A 103 2.49 -6.48 0.46
N LEU A 104 2.09 -5.25 0.17
CA LEU A 104 2.61 -4.46 -0.95
C LEU A 104 3.41 -3.28 -0.41
N LEU A 105 4.36 -2.76 -1.20
CA LEU A 105 5.12 -1.57 -0.85
C LEU A 105 4.47 -0.34 -1.48
N SER A 106 4.24 0.70 -0.67
CA SER A 106 3.89 2.02 -1.17
C SER A 106 5.07 2.67 -1.90
N ALA A 107 4.82 3.80 -2.55
CA ALA A 107 5.88 4.59 -3.18
C ALA A 107 7.03 4.92 -2.21
N ASP A 108 6.70 5.20 -0.94
CA ASP A 108 7.66 5.50 0.13
C ASP A 108 8.28 4.25 0.77
N GLN A 109 8.18 3.08 0.14
CA GLN A 109 8.67 1.78 0.64
C GLN A 109 8.01 1.33 1.96
N LYS A 110 6.86 1.90 2.33
CA LYS A 110 6.12 1.46 3.52
C LYS A 110 5.28 0.23 3.18
N PRO A 111 5.31 -0.83 4.02
CA PRO A 111 4.48 -2.01 3.79
C PRO A 111 3.02 -1.70 4.09
N ILE A 112 2.13 -2.12 3.17
CA ILE A 112 0.68 -2.08 3.30
C ILE A 112 0.19 -3.52 3.32
N ALA A 113 -0.63 -3.87 4.32
CA ALA A 113 -1.14 -5.23 4.50
C ALA A 113 -2.04 -5.64 3.32
N VAL A 114 -1.92 -6.90 2.92
CA VAL A 114 -2.79 -7.56 1.94
C VAL A 114 -3.44 -8.76 2.61
N GLU A 115 -4.76 -8.78 2.59
CA GLU A 115 -5.55 -9.81 3.24
C GLU A 115 -6.55 -10.46 2.27
N PRO A 116 -6.89 -11.75 2.48
CA PRO A 116 -8.01 -12.34 1.77
C PRO A 116 -9.31 -11.64 2.16
N TRP A 117 -10.20 -11.42 1.20
CA TRP A 117 -11.53 -10.91 1.52
C TRP A 117 -12.31 -11.91 2.38
N ASN A 118 -12.97 -11.40 3.43
CA ASN A 118 -13.71 -12.21 4.41
C ASN A 118 -15.06 -12.74 3.89
N GLY A 119 -15.45 -12.38 2.66
CA GLY A 119 -16.70 -12.83 2.05
C GLY A 119 -17.93 -12.01 2.44
N GLN A 120 -17.77 -10.85 3.10
CA GLN A 120 -18.87 -9.91 3.27
C GLN A 120 -19.52 -9.60 1.92
N ALA A 121 -20.85 -9.53 1.92
CA ALA A 121 -21.63 -9.38 0.71
C ALA A 121 -21.36 -8.01 0.07
N ILE A 122 -20.86 -8.05 -1.16
CA ILE A 122 -20.64 -6.88 -2.00
C ILE A 122 -21.32 -7.14 -3.34
N ASP A 123 -22.04 -6.15 -3.87
CA ASP A 123 -22.57 -6.19 -5.23
C ASP A 123 -21.44 -5.92 -6.25
N ILE A 124 -20.63 -6.96 -6.50
CA ILE A 124 -19.52 -6.92 -7.45
C ILE A 124 -20.00 -6.54 -8.87
N PRO A 125 -21.15 -7.03 -9.38
CA PRO A 125 -21.71 -6.56 -10.65
C PRO A 125 -21.93 -5.04 -10.69
N LYS A 126 -22.58 -4.46 -9.68
CA LYS A 126 -22.80 -3.01 -9.56
C LYS A 126 -21.48 -2.23 -9.55
N ILE A 127 -20.53 -2.67 -8.74
CA ILE A 127 -19.20 -2.05 -8.64
C ILE A 127 -18.46 -2.10 -9.97
N ASN A 128 -18.46 -3.25 -10.64
CA ASN A 128 -17.81 -3.41 -11.93
C ASN A 128 -18.47 -2.55 -13.03
N ALA A 129 -19.80 -2.37 -12.98
CA ALA A 129 -20.52 -1.55 -13.94
C ALA A 129 -20.13 -0.06 -13.83
N GLN A 130 -19.90 0.44 -12.61
CA GLN A 130 -19.48 1.82 -12.35
C GLN A 130 -17.99 2.08 -12.68
N MET A 131 -17.17 1.02 -12.74
CA MET A 131 -15.75 1.10 -13.08
C MET A 131 -15.43 0.54 -14.48
N ARG A 132 -16.40 0.57 -15.41
CA ARG A 132 -16.11 0.26 -16.82
C ARG A 132 -15.18 1.33 -17.41
N PRO A 133 -14.25 0.94 -18.31
CA PRO A 133 -13.39 1.90 -19.01
C PRO A 133 -14.22 2.92 -19.81
#